data_AF-A0A529L7U7-F1
#
_entry.id   AF-A0A529L7U7-F1
#
_cell.length_a   1.000
_cell.length_b   1.000
_cell.length_c   1.000
_cell.angle_alpha   90.00
_cell.angle_beta   90.00
_cell.angle_gamma   90.00
#
_symmetry.space_group_name_H-M   'P 1'
#
loop_
_entity.id
_entity.type
_entity.pdbx_description
1 polymer ?
#
loop_
_entity_poly.entity_id
_entity_poly.type
_entity_poly.pdbx_seq_one_letter_code
_entity_poly.pdbx_strand_id
1 'polypeptide(L)'
;AYTAKEPWFGYYWAPTGVLGKYKMVEVDMGPVDKDKAKCNATANCPTPGKTGWPKATVLTTMSKPFYDKNPELVALMSKVSFTNQIMNELLAWQEDKKATADETAVYFLTKYKDVWPNWLSEDAKAKVTAIVK
;
A
#
# COMPACT_ATOMS: atom_id res chain seq x y z
N ALA A 1 -4.76 25.11 -4.55
CA ALA A 1 -5.07 23.90 -5.34
C ALA A 1 -6.47 23.36 -5.04
N TYR A 2 -6.67 22.24 -4.33
CA TYR A 2 -7.97 21.52 -4.34
C TYR A 2 -9.19 22.35 -3.90
N THR A 3 -9.18 22.93 -2.70
CA THR A 3 -10.31 23.75 -2.20
C THR A 3 -10.56 24.99 -3.07
N ALA A 4 -9.48 25.56 -3.63
CA ALA A 4 -9.53 26.69 -4.55
C ALA A 4 -9.87 26.30 -6.00
N LYS A 5 -10.04 24.99 -6.29
CA LYS A 5 -10.26 24.43 -7.63
C LYS A 5 -9.20 24.83 -8.67
N GLU A 6 -7.98 25.08 -8.21
CA GLU A 6 -6.86 25.38 -9.09
C GLU A 6 -6.21 24.07 -9.59
N PRO A 7 -5.68 24.05 -10.83
CA PRO A 7 -4.95 22.90 -11.33
C PRO A 7 -3.74 22.59 -10.45
N TRP A 8 -3.45 21.30 -10.28
CA TRP A 8 -2.26 20.81 -9.60
C TRP A 8 -1.57 19.78 -10.48
N PHE A 9 -0.26 19.94 -10.64
CA PHE A 9 0.61 19.01 -11.32
C PHE A 9 1.89 18.86 -10.51
N GLY A 10 2.27 17.64 -10.20
CA GLY A 10 3.43 17.37 -9.36
C GLY A 10 3.75 15.89 -9.25
N TYR A 11 4.88 15.60 -8.61
CA TYR A 11 5.28 14.25 -8.27
C TYR A 11 4.53 13.76 -7.02
N TYR A 12 4.09 12.51 -7.06
CA TYR A 12 3.53 11.83 -5.90
C TYR A 12 3.64 10.31 -6.02
N TRP A 13 3.43 9.57 -4.92
CA TRP A 13 3.52 8.11 -4.88
C TRP A 13 2.30 7.46 -4.21
N ALA A 14 2.10 6.18 -4.49
CA ALA A 14 1.05 5.35 -3.89
C ALA A 14 1.66 4.13 -3.16
N PRO A 15 1.08 3.67 -2.03
CA PRO A 15 -0.13 4.21 -1.39
C PRO A 15 0.13 5.38 -0.42
N THR A 16 -0.83 6.31 -0.31
CA THR A 16 -0.80 7.51 0.56
C THR A 16 -2.22 8.00 0.89
N GLY A 17 -2.39 8.68 2.03
CA GLY A 17 -3.69 9.27 2.42
C GLY A 17 -4.20 10.35 1.46
N VAL A 18 -3.28 11.14 0.88
CA VAL A 18 -3.62 12.17 -0.13
C VAL A 18 -4.22 11.54 -1.39
N LEU A 19 -3.69 10.41 -1.89
CA LEU A 19 -4.30 9.69 -3.02
C LEU A 19 -5.59 8.96 -2.65
N GLY A 20 -5.80 8.64 -1.38
CA GLY A 20 -7.09 8.15 -0.90
C GLY A 20 -8.16 9.25 -0.80
N LYS A 21 -7.74 10.48 -0.47
CA LYS A 21 -8.64 11.63 -0.27
C LYS A 21 -8.99 12.34 -1.56
N TYR A 22 -8.03 12.48 -2.47
CA TYR A 22 -8.21 13.20 -3.73
C TYR A 22 -8.11 12.21 -4.89
N LYS A 23 -9.08 12.28 -5.82
CA LYS A 23 -9.10 11.49 -7.05
C LYS A 23 -8.09 12.03 -8.07
N MET A 24 -6.80 11.99 -7.73
CA MET A 24 -5.72 12.34 -8.64
C MET A 24 -5.63 11.30 -9.76
N VAL A 25 -5.21 11.75 -10.94
CA VAL A 25 -4.99 10.90 -12.10
C VAL A 25 -3.50 10.85 -12.40
N GLU A 26 -2.99 9.66 -12.70
CA GLU A 26 -1.61 9.50 -13.15
C GLU A 26 -1.45 10.08 -14.56
N VAL A 27 -0.33 10.77 -14.79
CA VAL A 27 0.02 11.25 -16.13
C VAL A 27 0.70 10.13 -16.89
N ASP A 28 0.13 9.74 -18.03
CA ASP A 28 0.69 8.69 -18.89
C ASP A 28 1.98 9.17 -19.58
N MET A 29 3.09 8.62 -19.11
CA MET A 29 4.43 8.89 -19.64
C MET A 29 4.86 7.88 -20.73
N GLY A 30 4.00 6.93 -21.08
CA GLY A 30 4.28 5.83 -21.99
C GLY A 30 4.92 4.62 -21.30
N PRO A 31 5.39 3.62 -22.07
CA PRO A 31 5.99 2.41 -21.52
C PRO A 31 7.29 2.69 -20.74
N VAL A 32 7.64 1.75 -19.86
CA VAL A 32 8.87 1.81 -19.06
C VAL A 32 10.07 1.38 -19.93
N ASP A 33 10.99 2.32 -20.15
CA ASP A 33 12.36 2.06 -20.60
C ASP A 33 13.23 1.88 -19.36
N LYS A 34 13.74 0.67 -19.13
CA LYS A 34 14.44 0.30 -17.90
C LYS A 34 15.74 1.09 -17.70
N ASP A 35 16.47 1.38 -18.76
CA ASP A 35 17.75 2.08 -18.67
C ASP A 35 17.53 3.56 -18.38
N LYS A 36 16.54 4.18 -19.05
CA LYS A 36 16.13 5.55 -18.75
C LYS A 36 15.56 5.66 -17.34
N ALA A 37 14.69 4.73 -16.92
CA ALA A 37 14.10 4.74 -15.58
C ALA A 37 15.18 4.61 -14.50
N LYS A 38 16.17 3.72 -14.72
CA LYS A 38 17.32 3.56 -13.81
C LYS A 38 18.16 4.83 -13.73
N CYS A 39 18.41 5.50 -14.86
CA CYS A 39 19.12 6.79 -14.85
C CYS A 39 18.30 7.85 -14.11
N ASN A 40 17.04 8.05 -14.51
CA ASN A 40 16.12 9.02 -13.92
C ASN A 40 15.93 8.85 -12.40
N ALA A 41 16.11 7.64 -11.87
CA ALA A 41 16.04 7.36 -10.43
C ALA A 41 17.26 7.86 -9.62
N THR A 42 18.29 8.39 -10.28
CA THR A 42 19.49 8.94 -9.64
C THR A 42 19.50 10.46 -9.70
N ALA A 43 20.02 11.10 -8.66
CA ALA A 43 20.11 12.56 -8.60
C ALA A 43 20.98 13.17 -9.72
N ASN A 44 21.95 12.40 -10.25
CA ASN A 44 22.97 12.88 -11.19
C ASN A 44 22.85 12.21 -12.57
N CYS A 45 21.63 11.88 -13.02
CA CYS A 45 21.42 11.32 -14.36
C CYS A 45 21.95 12.29 -15.43
N PRO A 46 22.98 11.92 -16.23
CA PRO A 46 23.53 12.82 -17.24
C PRO A 46 22.61 13.00 -18.45
N THR A 47 21.71 12.04 -18.70
CA THR A 47 20.84 11.99 -19.87
C THR A 47 19.41 11.60 -19.46
N PRO A 48 18.69 12.46 -18.71
CA PRO A 48 17.31 12.18 -18.34
C PRO A 48 16.44 12.06 -19.59
N GLY A 49 15.49 11.13 -19.58
CA GLY A 49 14.64 10.86 -20.75
C GLY A 49 13.21 10.52 -20.38
N LYS A 50 12.28 10.74 -21.32
CA LYS A 50 10.87 10.35 -21.15
C LYS A 50 10.75 8.83 -21.05
N THR A 51 10.09 8.36 -19.99
CA THR A 51 9.74 6.96 -19.74
C THR A 51 8.63 6.90 -18.69
N GLY A 52 7.83 5.85 -18.70
CA GLY A 52 7.01 5.48 -17.53
C GLY A 52 7.86 5.10 -16.32
N TRP A 53 7.24 5.08 -15.14
CA TRP A 53 7.87 4.61 -13.91
C TRP A 53 7.52 3.15 -13.61
N PRO A 54 8.50 2.28 -13.29
CA PRO A 54 8.21 0.92 -12.86
C PRO A 54 7.45 0.93 -11.53
N LYS A 55 6.52 -0.04 -11.37
CA LYS A 55 5.85 -0.27 -10.09
C LYS A 55 6.89 -0.72 -9.05
N ALA A 56 6.93 -0.04 -7.92
CA ALA A 56 7.76 -0.46 -6.80
C ALA A 56 7.18 -1.72 -6.15
N THR A 57 8.03 -2.69 -5.85
CA THR A 57 7.63 -3.90 -5.11
C THR A 57 7.77 -3.64 -3.62
N VAL A 58 6.68 -3.81 -2.87
CA VAL A 58 6.69 -3.81 -1.40
C VAL A 58 6.91 -5.24 -0.91
N LEU A 59 7.88 -5.43 -0.02
CA LEU A 59 8.28 -6.75 0.47
C LEU A 59 8.03 -6.87 1.98
N THR A 60 7.43 -7.98 2.39
CA THR A 60 7.42 -8.42 3.79
C THR A 60 8.72 -9.17 4.06
N THR A 61 9.58 -8.62 4.89
CA THR A 61 10.88 -9.23 5.23
C THR A 61 10.94 -9.60 6.70
N MET A 62 11.76 -10.60 7.02
CA MET A 62 11.95 -11.07 8.39
C MET A 62 13.38 -11.61 8.57
N SER A 63 13.86 -11.63 9.81
CA SER A 63 15.18 -12.18 10.11
C SER A 63 15.18 -13.70 9.92
N LYS A 64 16.31 -14.26 9.47
CA LYS A 64 16.45 -15.71 9.30
C LYS A 64 16.10 -16.51 10.58
N PRO A 65 16.59 -16.12 11.78
CA PRO A 65 16.21 -16.84 13.00
C PRO A 65 14.70 -16.80 13.29
N PHE A 66 14.01 -15.71 12.94
CA PHE A 66 12.56 -15.63 13.11
C PHE A 66 11.85 -16.56 12.13
N TYR A 67 12.27 -16.56 10.86
CA TYR A 67 11.74 -17.43 9.82
C TYR A 67 11.84 -18.91 10.23
N ASP A 68 13.03 -19.35 10.66
CA ASP A 68 13.29 -20.74 10.98
C ASP A 68 12.51 -21.21 12.23
N LYS A 69 12.23 -20.30 13.18
CA LYS A 69 11.59 -20.64 14.46
C LYS A 69 10.07 -20.51 14.47
N ASN A 70 9.47 -19.76 13.54
CA ASN A 70 8.05 -19.40 13.59
C ASN A 70 7.30 -19.73 12.29
N PRO A 71 7.26 -21.01 11.86
CA PRO A 71 6.69 -21.40 10.57
C PRO A 71 5.21 -20.99 10.41
N GLU A 72 4.44 -20.98 11.49
CA GLU A 72 3.05 -20.54 11.48
C GLU A 72 2.90 -19.03 11.22
N LEU A 73 3.77 -18.20 11.80
CA LEU A 73 3.79 -16.76 11.57
C LEU A 73 4.32 -16.44 10.17
N VAL A 74 5.30 -17.21 9.67
CA VAL A 74 5.77 -17.12 8.29
C VAL A 74 4.62 -17.43 7.32
N ALA A 75 3.84 -18.49 7.59
CA ALA A 75 2.71 -18.88 6.75
C ALA A 75 1.62 -17.80 6.73
N LEU A 76 1.37 -17.12 7.86
CA LEU A 76 0.49 -15.96 7.91
C LEU A 76 1.07 -14.79 7.09
N MET A 77 2.28 -14.34 7.42
CA MET A 77 2.88 -13.15 6.83
C MET A 77 3.16 -13.29 5.33
N SER A 78 3.31 -14.51 4.81
CA SER A 78 3.42 -14.77 3.37
C SER A 78 2.12 -14.55 2.60
N LYS A 79 0.97 -14.57 3.29
CA LYS A 79 -0.36 -14.31 2.69
C LYS A 79 -0.82 -12.86 2.87
N VAL A 80 -0.31 -12.15 3.89
CA VAL A 80 -0.67 -10.75 4.15
C VAL A 80 -0.26 -9.88 2.98
N SER A 81 -1.25 -9.27 2.32
CA SER A 81 -1.04 -8.36 1.21
C SER A 81 -2.19 -7.39 1.10
N PHE A 82 -1.88 -6.13 0.81
CA PHE A 82 -2.88 -5.09 0.60
C PHE A 82 -2.77 -4.55 -0.82
N THR A 83 -3.92 -4.25 -1.42
CA THR A 83 -3.93 -3.47 -2.66
C THR A 83 -3.67 -1.99 -2.35
N ASN A 84 -3.14 -1.25 -3.32
CA ASN A 84 -2.97 0.21 -3.18
C ASN A 84 -4.29 0.90 -2.85
N GLN A 85 -5.41 0.42 -3.39
CA GLN A 85 -6.72 0.97 -3.10
C GLN A 85 -7.08 0.82 -1.62
N ILE A 86 -6.95 -0.39 -1.06
CA ILE A 86 -7.26 -0.64 0.36
C ILE A 86 -6.37 0.25 1.25
N MET A 87 -5.06 0.29 0.98
CA MET A 87 -4.14 1.12 1.77
C MET A 87 -4.46 2.61 1.67
N ASN A 88 -4.76 3.12 0.48
CA ASN A 88 -5.16 4.51 0.29
C ASN A 88 -6.43 4.86 1.09
N GLU A 89 -7.45 4.00 1.03
CA GLU A 89 -8.69 4.18 1.78
C GLU A 89 -8.46 4.17 3.29
N LEU A 90 -7.62 3.26 3.80
CA LEU A 90 -7.26 3.19 5.22
C LEU A 90 -6.52 4.45 5.68
N LEU A 91 -5.52 4.89 4.93
CA LEU A 91 -4.73 6.08 5.27
C LEU A 91 -5.58 7.35 5.23
N ALA A 92 -6.47 7.47 4.24
CA ALA A 92 -7.39 8.60 4.14
C ALA A 92 -8.41 8.60 5.30
N TRP A 93 -8.95 7.43 5.66
CA TRP A 93 -9.85 7.29 6.80
C TRP A 93 -9.15 7.63 8.12
N GLN A 94 -7.92 7.13 8.31
CA GLN A 94 -7.14 7.40 9.52
C GLN A 94 -6.91 8.90 9.69
N GLU A 95 -6.54 9.61 8.62
CA GLU A 95 -6.33 11.06 8.65
C GLU A 95 -7.64 11.82 8.92
N ASP A 96 -8.74 11.47 8.23
CA ASP A 96 -10.05 12.11 8.39
C ASP A 96 -10.60 11.96 9.82
N LYS A 97 -10.44 10.77 10.39
CA LYS A 97 -10.91 10.46 11.76
C LYS A 97 -9.92 10.85 12.83
N LYS A 98 -8.71 11.30 12.46
CA LYS A 98 -7.59 11.49 13.40
C LYS A 98 -7.36 10.23 14.24
N ALA A 99 -7.56 9.08 13.62
CA ALA A 99 -7.51 7.79 14.29
C ALA A 99 -6.07 7.35 14.54
N THR A 100 -5.91 6.55 15.58
CA THR A 100 -4.70 5.80 15.86
C THR A 100 -4.52 4.65 14.86
N ALA A 101 -3.32 4.06 14.85
CA ALA A 101 -3.07 2.86 14.06
C ALA A 101 -3.96 1.69 14.51
N ASP A 102 -4.20 1.54 15.82
CA ASP A 102 -5.04 0.48 16.37
C ASP A 102 -6.51 0.63 15.95
N GLU A 103 -7.06 1.84 16.04
CA GLU A 103 -8.41 2.12 15.54
C GLU A 103 -8.54 1.87 14.04
N THR A 104 -7.49 2.18 13.28
CA THR A 104 -7.43 1.91 11.83
C THR A 104 -7.35 0.42 11.53
N ALA A 105 -6.63 -0.35 12.35
CA ALA A 105 -6.58 -1.81 12.23
C ALA A 105 -7.95 -2.44 12.55
N VAL A 106 -8.63 -1.97 13.60
CA VAL A 106 -10.00 -2.39 13.93
C VAL A 106 -10.96 -2.04 12.79
N TYR A 107 -10.85 -0.83 12.24
CA TYR A 107 -11.64 -0.42 11.07
C TYR A 107 -11.38 -1.32 9.87
N PHE A 108 -10.12 -1.68 9.59
CA PHE A 108 -9.76 -2.61 8.53
C PHE A 108 -10.43 -3.98 8.72
N LEU A 109 -10.27 -4.57 9.91
CA LEU A 109 -10.85 -5.88 10.23
C LEU A 109 -12.39 -5.87 10.09
N THR A 110 -13.02 -4.78 10.50
CA THR A 110 -14.48 -4.62 10.46
C THR A 110 -15.00 -4.39 9.03
N LYS A 111 -14.29 -3.61 8.21
CA LYS A 111 -14.76 -3.21 6.87
C LYS A 111 -14.40 -4.23 5.79
N TYR A 112 -13.18 -4.78 5.79
CA TYR A 112 -12.64 -5.59 4.69
C TYR A 112 -12.71 -7.09 5.02
N LYS A 113 -13.91 -7.57 5.38
CA LYS A 113 -14.18 -8.97 5.76
C LYS A 113 -14.06 -9.96 4.60
N ASP A 114 -13.89 -9.47 3.38
CA ASP A 114 -13.60 -10.23 2.17
C ASP A 114 -12.08 -10.45 1.95
N VAL A 115 -11.23 -9.71 2.67
CA VAL A 115 -9.77 -9.69 2.44
C VAL A 115 -9.02 -10.52 3.48
N TRP A 116 -9.04 -10.08 4.75
CA TRP A 116 -8.21 -10.66 5.80
C TRP A 116 -8.47 -12.14 6.12
N PRO A 117 -9.68 -12.71 5.92
CA PRO A 117 -9.88 -14.12 6.22
C PRO A 117 -9.02 -15.05 5.38
N ASN A 118 -8.65 -14.61 4.16
CA ASN A 118 -7.82 -15.40 3.24
C ASN A 118 -6.36 -15.49 3.70
N TRP A 119 -5.94 -14.66 4.66
CA TRP A 119 -4.59 -14.70 5.23
C TRP A 119 -4.45 -15.72 6.35
N LEU A 120 -5.56 -16.12 6.95
CA LEU A 120 -5.60 -16.95 8.15
C LEU A 120 -5.73 -18.44 7.81
N SER A 121 -5.44 -19.29 8.80
CA SER A 121 -5.95 -20.67 8.80
C SER A 121 -7.45 -20.67 9.11
N GLU A 122 -8.16 -21.77 8.79
CA GLU A 122 -9.59 -21.89 9.09
C GLU A 122 -9.88 -21.69 10.59
N ASP A 123 -9.07 -22.28 11.46
CA ASP A 123 -9.20 -22.12 12.92
C ASP A 123 -9.03 -20.67 13.38
N ALA A 124 -8.01 -19.96 12.85
CA ALA A 124 -7.78 -18.57 13.20
C ALA A 124 -8.88 -17.66 12.64
N LYS A 125 -9.33 -17.92 11.41
CA LYS A 125 -10.45 -17.23 10.77
C LYS A 125 -11.72 -17.35 11.59
N ALA A 126 -12.07 -18.55 12.05
CA ALA A 126 -13.24 -18.77 12.89
C ALA A 126 -13.16 -17.96 14.20
N LYS A 127 -12.01 -17.98 14.87
CA LYS A 127 -11.77 -17.23 16.12
C LYS A 127 -11.87 -15.71 15.92
N VAL A 128 -11.24 -15.17 14.87
CA VAL A 128 -11.26 -13.73 14.60
C VAL A 128 -12.66 -13.28 14.18
N THR A 129 -13.35 -14.03 13.33
CA THR A 129 -14.72 -13.72 12.88
C THR A 129 -15.70 -13.65 14.05
N ALA A 130 -15.51 -14.48 15.09
CA ALA A 130 -16.36 -14.45 16.28
C ALA A 130 -16.21 -13.15 17.11
N ILE A 131 -15.11 -12.42 16.95
CA ILE A 131 -14.79 -11.20 17.72
C ILE A 131 -15.08 -9.94 16.88
N VAL A 132 -14.82 -9.99 15.58
CA VAL A 132 -14.98 -8.87 14.65
C VAL A 132 -16.43 -8.82 14.14
N LYS A 133 -17.26 -7.99 14.78
CA LYS A 133 -18.68 -7.81 14.44
C LYS A 133 -18.93 -7.05 13.15
#